data_AF-A0A8C7A8A9-F1
#
_entry.id   AF-A0A8C7A8A9-F1
#
_cell.length_a   1.000
_cell.length_b   1.000
_cell.length_c   1.000
_cell.angle_alpha   90.00
_cell.angle_beta   90.00
_cell.angle_gamma   90.00
#
_symmetry.space_group_name_H-M   'P 1'
#
loop_
_entity.id
_entity.type
_entity.pdbx_description
1 polymer ?
#
loop_
_entity_poly.entity_id
_entity_poly.type
_entity_poly.pdbx_seq_one_letter_code
_entity_poly.pdbx_strand_id
1 'polypeptide(L)'
;MAGPLCLVLLGVSLAGLLLPGGSVFLSPERASSVLGRVRRANSFLEEMKKGNLERECMEETCSFEEAREVFEDTAKTTEFWNKYADGDQCESSPCQNEGRCKDGLGEYTCACLEGYEGKNCELCEVFSLSLFCHQNPNGGT
;
A
#
# COMPACT_ATOMS: atom_id res chain seq x y z
N MET A 1 -25.56 -1.57 -66.43
CA MET A 1 -24.11 -1.66 -66.74
C MET A 1 -23.40 -0.63 -65.88
N ALA A 2 -23.23 -0.93 -64.59
CA ALA A 2 -22.57 -0.03 -63.64
C ALA A 2 -21.05 -0.18 -63.81
N GLY A 3 -20.37 0.94 -64.10
CA GLY A 3 -18.95 0.95 -64.41
C GLY A 3 -18.03 0.68 -63.21
N PRO A 4 -16.72 0.45 -63.46
CA PRO A 4 -15.73 0.00 -62.47
C PRO A 4 -15.47 1.00 -61.33
N LEU A 5 -15.96 2.25 -61.43
CA LEU A 5 -15.88 3.27 -60.39
C LEU A 5 -16.77 2.99 -59.16
N CYS A 6 -17.89 2.26 -59.32
CA CYS A 6 -18.82 2.01 -58.22
C CYS A 6 -18.31 0.95 -57.22
N LEU A 7 -17.47 0.02 -57.67
CA LEU A 7 -16.85 -1.02 -56.84
C LEU A 7 -15.72 -0.49 -55.95
N VAL A 8 -15.05 0.60 -56.35
CA VAL A 8 -13.95 1.18 -55.55
C VAL A 8 -14.49 1.88 -54.30
N LEU A 9 -15.68 2.51 -54.38
CA LEU A 9 -16.25 3.25 -53.24
C LEU A 9 -16.81 2.36 -52.12
N LEU A 10 -17.17 1.10 -52.42
CA LEU A 10 -17.56 0.13 -51.38
C LEU A 10 -16.35 -0.55 -50.72
N GLY A 11 -15.17 -0.53 -51.36
CA GLY A 11 -13.92 -1.05 -50.78
C GLY A 11 -13.26 -0.09 -49.78
N VAL A 12 -13.47 1.23 -49.92
CA VAL A 12 -12.88 2.23 -49.02
C VAL A 12 -13.58 2.28 -47.66
N SER A 13 -14.82 1.78 -47.54
CA SER A 13 -15.56 1.76 -46.26
C SER A 13 -15.25 0.56 -45.35
N LEU A 14 -14.61 -0.52 -45.83
CA LEU A 14 -14.21 -1.65 -44.96
C LEU A 14 -12.71 -1.73 -44.67
N ALA A 15 -11.85 -1.10 -45.49
CA ALA A 15 -10.40 -1.08 -45.24
C ALA A 15 -9.96 -0.03 -44.20
N GLY A 16 -10.85 0.88 -43.77
CA GLY A 16 -10.56 1.86 -42.72
C GLY A 16 -10.77 1.37 -41.28
N LEU A 17 -11.40 0.20 -41.08
CA LEU A 17 -11.72 -0.35 -39.75
C LEU A 17 -10.75 -1.44 -39.27
N LEU A 18 -9.74 -1.78 -40.07
CA LEU A 18 -8.71 -2.75 -39.71
C LEU A 18 -7.35 -2.12 -39.95
N LEU A 19 -6.95 -1.18 -39.09
CA LEU A 19 -5.54 -0.84 -38.92
C LEU A 19 -4.85 -2.05 -38.25
N PRO A 20 -3.98 -2.79 -38.95
CA PRO A 20 -3.14 -3.77 -38.29
C PRO A 20 -1.91 -3.03 -37.79
N GLY A 21 -1.79 -2.84 -36.47
CA GLY A 21 -0.50 -2.42 -35.90
C GLY A 21 -0.52 -1.39 -34.79
N GLY A 22 -1.67 -1.06 -34.20
CA GLY A 22 -1.67 -0.37 -32.91
C GLY A 22 -1.56 -1.39 -31.78
N SER A 23 -0.35 -1.73 -31.32
CA SER A 23 -0.23 -2.35 -30.01
C SER A 23 -0.81 -1.36 -28.99
N VAL A 24 -1.81 -1.79 -28.23
CA VAL A 24 -2.37 -1.01 -27.09
C VAL A 24 -1.29 -0.71 -26.05
N PHE A 25 -0.18 -1.44 -26.10
CA PHE A 25 1.00 -1.22 -25.28
C PHE A 25 2.02 -0.32 -25.99
N LEU A 26 2.35 0.80 -25.32
CA LEU A 26 3.50 1.65 -25.64
C LEU A 26 4.80 0.90 -25.36
N SER A 27 5.75 0.91 -26.30
CA SER A 27 7.11 0.37 -26.11
C SER A 27 7.81 1.06 -24.94
N PRO A 28 8.67 0.41 -24.13
CA PRO A 28 9.32 1.02 -22.96
C PRO A 28 10.03 2.36 -23.23
N GLU A 29 10.62 2.47 -24.42
CA GLU A 29 11.33 3.65 -24.93
C GLU A 29 10.38 4.83 -25.23
N ARG A 30 9.16 4.51 -25.72
CA ARG A 30 8.08 5.47 -25.99
C ARG A 30 7.20 5.72 -24.76
N ALA A 31 7.13 4.75 -23.85
CA ALA A 31 6.51 4.91 -22.55
C ALA A 31 7.30 5.95 -21.73
N SER A 32 8.62 6.05 -21.87
CA SER A 32 9.41 7.11 -21.20
C SER A 32 9.16 8.52 -21.75
N SER A 33 8.63 8.68 -22.97
CA SER A 33 8.24 9.99 -23.50
C SER A 33 6.79 10.38 -23.19
N VAL A 34 5.92 9.40 -22.93
CA VAL A 34 4.51 9.60 -22.51
C VAL A 34 4.37 9.64 -20.98
N LEU A 35 5.10 8.76 -20.28
CA LEU A 35 5.34 8.73 -18.83
C LEU A 35 6.70 9.37 -18.50
N GLY A 36 7.13 10.36 -19.28
CA GLY A 36 8.12 11.29 -18.75
C GLY A 36 7.51 11.87 -17.49
N ARG A 37 8.09 11.61 -16.31
CA ARG A 37 7.71 12.30 -15.07
C ARG A 37 8.07 13.78 -15.26
N VAL A 38 7.22 14.49 -15.97
CA VAL A 38 7.20 15.95 -15.96
C VAL A 38 6.80 16.26 -14.53
N ARG A 39 7.72 16.81 -13.72
CA ARG A 39 7.32 17.46 -12.47
C ARG A 39 6.27 18.48 -12.85
N ARG A 40 5.01 18.27 -12.46
CA ARG A 40 3.94 19.19 -12.82
C ARG A 40 4.19 20.49 -12.07
N ALA A 41 4.84 21.42 -12.74
CA ALA A 41 4.89 22.79 -12.28
C ALA A 41 3.46 23.37 -12.36
N ASN A 42 2.86 23.48 -11.17
CA ASN A 42 1.81 24.42 -10.77
C ASN A 42 0.36 23.88 -10.66
N SER A 43 0.12 23.12 -9.59
CA SER A 43 -0.89 23.52 -8.58
C SER A 43 -0.25 23.36 -7.20
N PHE A 44 -0.10 24.48 -6.51
CA PHE A 44 0.89 24.79 -5.47
C PHE A 44 0.86 23.94 -4.17
N LEU A 45 -0.01 22.94 -3.99
CA LEU A 45 -0.12 22.28 -2.68
C LEU A 45 -0.62 20.83 -2.64
N GLU A 46 -0.44 20.02 -3.69
CA GLU A 46 -0.71 18.56 -3.58
C GLU A 46 0.43 17.65 -4.10
N GLU A 47 1.55 18.22 -4.61
CA GLU A 47 2.83 17.50 -4.83
C GLU A 47 3.98 18.05 -3.95
N MET A 48 3.71 19.04 -3.08
CA MET A 48 4.66 19.60 -2.10
C MET A 48 4.25 19.28 -0.65
N LYS A 49 3.65 18.12 -0.39
CA LYS A 49 3.57 17.61 0.97
C LYS A 49 4.73 16.64 1.13
N LYS A 50 5.61 16.92 2.09
CA LYS A 50 6.58 15.95 2.59
C LYS A 50 5.84 14.62 2.78
N GLY A 51 6.33 13.56 2.14
CA GLY A 51 5.73 12.23 2.24
C GLY A 51 5.47 11.89 3.69
N ASN A 52 4.26 11.43 4.00
CA ASN A 52 3.93 11.01 5.36
C ASN A 52 4.43 9.57 5.52
N LEU A 53 5.46 9.38 6.35
CA LEU A 53 6.06 8.08 6.65
C LEU A 53 5.00 7.01 6.96
N GLU A 54 3.96 7.39 7.68
CA GLU A 54 2.91 6.48 8.12
C GLU A 54 2.07 5.97 6.95
N ARG A 55 1.77 6.83 5.98
CA ARG A 55 1.00 6.43 4.79
C ARG A 55 1.85 5.62 3.81
N GLU A 56 3.08 6.05 3.56
CA GLU A 56 3.88 5.47 2.48
C GLU A 56 4.65 4.22 2.91
N CYS A 57 5.11 4.17 4.18
CA CYS A 57 5.89 3.04 4.68
C CYS A 57 5.16 2.18 5.71
N MET A 58 4.15 2.67 6.45
CA MET A 58 3.44 1.83 7.44
C MET A 58 2.13 1.24 6.90
N GLU A 59 1.36 2.02 6.13
CA GLU A 59 0.15 1.53 5.46
C GLU A 59 0.48 0.80 4.15
N GLU A 60 1.64 1.07 3.55
CA GLU A 60 2.12 0.48 2.29
C GLU A 60 3.60 0.04 2.39
N THR A 61 4.07 -0.76 1.43
CA THR A 61 5.48 -1.15 1.34
C THR A 61 6.27 -0.09 0.59
N CYS A 62 7.23 0.56 1.25
CA CYS A 62 8.11 1.55 0.63
C CYS A 62 9.52 0.99 0.36
N SER A 63 10.19 1.60 -0.60
CA SER A 63 11.60 1.38 -0.92
C SER A 63 12.52 2.28 -0.08
N PHE A 64 13.81 1.91 0.01
CA PHE A 64 14.79 2.71 0.75
C PHE A 64 14.88 4.15 0.25
N GLU A 65 14.69 4.35 -1.05
CA GLU A 65 14.75 5.66 -1.68
C GLU A 65 13.55 6.54 -1.30
N GLU A 66 12.36 5.95 -1.18
CA GLU A 66 11.15 6.66 -0.69
C GLU A 66 11.30 7.05 0.78
N ALA A 67 11.81 6.15 1.63
CA ALA A 67 12.14 6.49 3.02
C ALA A 67 13.19 7.62 3.09
N ARG A 68 14.17 7.65 2.17
CA ARG A 68 15.17 8.73 2.08
C ARG A 68 14.55 10.08 1.73
N GLU A 69 13.52 10.10 0.89
CA GLU A 69 12.78 11.32 0.55
C GLU A 69 12.00 11.89 1.75
N VAL A 70 11.58 11.03 2.69
CA VAL A 70 10.90 11.45 3.93
C VAL A 70 11.88 12.02 4.96
N PHE A 71 12.99 11.34 5.23
CA PHE A 71 13.92 11.75 6.29
C PHE A 71 14.90 12.84 5.86
N GLU A 72 15.20 12.97 4.56
CA GLU A 72 16.21 13.89 4.00
C GLU A 72 17.62 13.73 4.62
N ASP A 73 17.85 12.63 5.35
CA ASP A 73 19.07 12.35 6.12
C ASP A 73 19.40 10.85 6.03
N THR A 74 20.57 10.53 5.49
CA THR A 74 20.97 9.14 5.24
C THR A 74 21.12 8.33 6.53
N ALA A 75 21.62 8.90 7.62
CA ALA A 75 21.82 8.17 8.88
C ALA A 75 20.47 7.79 9.50
N LYS A 76 19.51 8.73 9.50
CA LYS A 76 18.14 8.48 9.98
C LYS A 76 17.41 7.47 9.10
N THR A 77 17.55 7.57 7.76
CA THR A 77 16.96 6.59 6.84
C THR A 77 17.51 5.19 7.09
N THR A 78 18.83 5.06 7.30
CA THR A 78 19.43 3.74 7.58
C THR A 78 18.97 3.19 8.93
N GLU A 79 18.89 4.02 9.98
CA GLU A 79 18.40 3.58 11.28
C GLU A 79 16.94 3.10 11.22
N PHE A 80 16.09 3.86 10.52
CA PHE A 80 14.72 3.46 10.22
C PHE A 80 14.67 2.16 9.43
N TRP A 81 15.44 2.06 8.35
CA TRP A 81 15.42 0.92 7.43
C TRP A 81 15.87 -0.38 8.10
N ASN A 82 16.86 -0.31 8.99
CA ASN A 82 17.32 -1.47 9.77
C ASN A 82 16.21 -2.10 10.63
N LYS A 83 15.19 -1.32 11.01
CA LYS A 83 14.01 -1.81 11.73
C LYS A 83 12.86 -2.16 10.79
N TYR A 84 12.70 -1.39 9.72
CA TYR A 84 11.62 -1.56 8.73
C TYR A 84 11.76 -2.85 7.90
N ALA A 85 12.99 -3.24 7.55
CA ALA A 85 13.24 -4.42 6.72
C ALA A 85 13.12 -5.76 7.47
N ASP A 86 12.86 -5.75 8.80
CA ASP A 86 12.87 -6.95 9.65
C ASP A 86 11.63 -7.85 9.45
N GLY A 87 10.64 -7.40 8.65
CA GLY A 87 9.43 -8.17 8.28
C GLY A 87 8.24 -7.95 9.21
N ASP A 88 7.10 -8.57 8.93
CA ASP A 88 5.86 -8.41 9.71
C ASP A 88 5.97 -9.12 11.07
N GLN A 89 6.05 -8.36 12.17
CA GLN A 89 6.20 -8.92 13.50
C GLN A 89 4.90 -9.54 14.05
N CYS A 90 3.78 -9.32 13.37
CA CYS A 90 2.51 -9.99 13.62
C CYS A 90 2.39 -11.37 12.94
N GLU A 91 3.33 -11.77 12.08
CA GLU A 91 3.29 -13.08 11.39
C GLU A 91 3.22 -14.25 12.38
N SER A 92 3.93 -14.13 13.50
CA SER A 92 3.93 -15.13 14.58
C SER A 92 2.65 -15.17 15.43
N SER A 93 1.68 -14.28 15.15
CA SER A 93 0.47 -14.08 15.95
C SER A 93 0.74 -13.95 17.46
N PRO A 94 1.55 -12.96 17.87
CA PRO A 94 2.04 -12.88 19.26
C PRO A 94 0.95 -12.49 20.27
N CYS A 95 -0.16 -11.87 19.84
CA CYS A 95 -1.22 -11.40 20.72
C CYS A 95 -2.17 -12.55 21.11
N GLN A 96 -2.31 -12.79 22.41
CA GLN A 96 -3.20 -13.80 22.99
C GLN A 96 -4.61 -13.23 23.22
N ASN A 97 -5.55 -14.09 23.61
CA ASN A 97 -6.90 -13.72 24.05
C ASN A 97 -7.65 -12.81 23.05
N GLU A 98 -7.57 -13.15 21.77
CA GLU A 98 -8.21 -12.41 20.66
C GLU A 98 -7.74 -10.94 20.55
N GLY A 99 -6.57 -10.62 21.09
CA GLY A 99 -5.93 -9.32 20.89
C GLY A 99 -5.57 -9.07 19.43
N ARG A 100 -5.78 -7.84 18.95
CA ARG A 100 -5.42 -7.45 17.58
C ARG A 100 -3.96 -7.03 17.53
N CYS A 101 -3.15 -7.73 16.75
CA CYS A 101 -1.78 -7.36 16.50
C CYS A 101 -1.69 -6.19 15.51
N LYS A 102 -0.80 -5.24 15.80
CA LYS A 102 -0.38 -4.18 14.89
C LYS A 102 1.14 -4.27 14.73
N ASP A 103 1.56 -4.43 13.49
CA ASP A 103 2.97 -4.40 13.12
C ASP A 103 3.55 -3.00 13.31
N GLY A 104 4.88 -2.92 13.46
CA GLY A 104 5.58 -1.67 13.69
C GLY A 104 7.05 -1.75 13.27
N LEU A 105 7.85 -0.79 13.73
CA LEU A 105 9.26 -0.71 13.35
C LEU A 105 10.13 -1.57 14.26
N GLY A 106 10.30 -2.84 13.87
CA GLY A 106 11.06 -3.82 14.66
C GLY A 106 10.39 -4.14 16.00
N GLU A 107 9.10 -3.82 16.13
CA GLU A 107 8.28 -4.09 17.29
C GLU A 107 6.80 -4.19 16.90
N TYR A 108 6.06 -5.04 17.61
CA TYR A 108 4.61 -5.13 17.47
C TYR A 108 3.91 -4.54 18.70
N THR A 109 2.67 -4.11 18.51
CA THR A 109 1.76 -3.73 19.60
C THR A 109 0.49 -4.57 19.56
N CYS A 110 0.08 -5.09 20.71
CA CYS A 110 -1.20 -5.80 20.84
C CYS A 110 -2.28 -4.85 21.39
N ALA A 111 -3.38 -4.71 20.65
CA ALA A 111 -4.60 -4.08 21.16
C ALA A 111 -5.47 -5.15 21.83
N CYS A 112 -5.42 -5.17 23.16
CA CYS A 112 -6.13 -6.15 23.97
C CYS A 112 -7.63 -5.85 24.08
N LEU A 113 -8.42 -6.92 24.27
CA LEU A 113 -9.83 -6.80 24.62
C LEU A 113 -9.97 -6.36 26.09
N GLU A 114 -11.14 -5.82 26.42
CA GLU A 114 -11.45 -5.39 27.78
C GLU A 114 -11.27 -6.55 28.78
N GLY A 115 -10.55 -6.28 29.87
CA GLY A 115 -10.20 -7.29 30.87
C GLY A 115 -8.91 -8.07 30.59
N TYR A 116 -8.19 -7.76 29.51
CA TYR A 116 -6.86 -8.31 29.23
C TYR A 116 -5.80 -7.22 29.12
N GLU A 117 -4.61 -7.51 29.64
CA GLU A 117 -3.44 -6.66 29.68
C GLU A 117 -2.15 -7.48 29.48
N GLY A 118 -1.00 -6.82 29.53
CA GLY A 118 0.29 -7.40 29.22
C GLY A 118 0.73 -7.13 27.79
N LYS A 119 2.01 -7.40 27.49
CA LYS A 119 2.59 -7.11 26.16
C LYS A 119 1.88 -7.91 25.06
N ASN A 120 1.43 -9.10 25.41
CA ASN A 120 0.83 -10.08 24.53
C ASN A 120 -0.63 -10.33 24.91
N CYS A 121 -1.26 -9.46 25.70
CA CYS A 121 -2.60 -9.66 26.25
C CYS A 121 -2.72 -10.94 27.10
N GLU A 122 -1.63 -11.37 27.74
CA GLU A 122 -1.52 -12.62 28.49
C GLU A 122 -2.05 -12.53 29.93
N LEU A 123 -2.20 -11.32 30.45
CA LEU A 123 -2.69 -11.06 31.81
C LEU A 123 -4.19 -10.76 31.74
N CYS A 124 -4.98 -11.41 32.58
CA CYS A 124 -6.38 -11.02 32.79
C CYS A 124 -6.42 -10.01 33.94
N GLU A 125 -6.93 -8.80 33.71
CA GLU A 125 -7.07 -7.78 34.74
C GLU A 125 -7.98 -8.26 35.86
N VAL A 126 -7.46 -8.21 37.10
CA VAL A 126 -8.13 -8.73 38.29
C VAL A 126 -8.87 -7.59 38.98
N PHE A 127 -10.15 -7.41 38.63
CA PHE A 127 -11.04 -6.55 39.41
C PHE A 127 -11.40 -7.25 40.74
N SER A 128 -10.53 -7.09 41.74
CA SER A 128 -10.74 -7.41 43.15
C SER A 128 -10.95 -8.90 43.54
N LEU A 129 -9.84 -9.56 43.88
CA LEU A 129 -9.74 -10.70 44.82
C LEU A 129 -10.29 -12.09 44.43
N SER A 130 -10.61 -12.36 43.16
CA SER A 130 -10.75 -13.74 42.68
C SER A 130 -10.02 -13.97 41.36
N LEU A 131 -9.15 -14.97 41.33
CA LEU A 131 -8.32 -15.38 40.20
C LEU A 131 -9.16 -16.11 39.15
N PHE A 132 -10.03 -15.39 38.45
CA PHE A 132 -10.76 -15.92 37.30
C PHE A 132 -10.76 -14.87 36.19
N CYS A 133 -10.18 -15.22 35.04
CA CYS A 133 -10.46 -14.51 33.79
C CYS A 133 -11.97 -14.63 33.57
N HIS A 134 -12.72 -13.55 33.82
CA HIS A 134 -14.10 -13.52 33.38
C HIS A 134 -14.06 -13.45 31.85
N GLN A 135 -14.34 -14.58 31.19
CA GLN A 135 -14.89 -14.52 29.85
C GLN A 135 -16.04 -13.53 29.89
N ASN A 136 -15.94 -12.48 29.06
CA ASN A 136 -16.97 -11.48 28.90
C ASN A 136 -18.33 -12.20 28.70
N PRO A 137 -19.28 -12.12 29.65
CA PRO A 137 -20.58 -12.78 29.51
C PRO A 137 -21.43 -12.15 28.41
N ASN A 138 -21.01 -11.01 27.87
CA ASN A 138 -21.65 -10.32 26.74
C ASN A 138 -20.78 -10.46 25.49
N GLY A 139 -20.60 -11.71 25.04
CA GLY A 139 -20.01 -12.02 23.74
C GLY A 139 -20.51 -11.04 22.68
N GLY A 140 -19.58 -10.26 22.13
CA GLY A 140 -19.85 -9.34 21.04
C GLY A 140 -20.40 -10.12 19.84
N THR A 141 -21.50 -9.63 19.30
CA THR A 141 -22.07 -10.03 18.01
C THR A 141 -21.16 -9.73 16.85
#